data_AF-A0AA96GCS8-F1
#
_entry.id   AF-A0AA96GCS8-F1
#
_cell.length_a   1.000
_cell.length_b   1.000
_cell.length_c   1.000
_cell.angle_alpha   90.00
_cell.angle_beta   90.00
_cell.angle_gamma   90.00
#
_symmetry.space_group_name_H-M   'P 1'
#
loop_
_entity.id
_entity.type
_entity.pdbx_description
1 polymer ?
#
loop_
_entity_poly.entity_id
_entity_poly.type
_entity_poly.pdbx_seq_one_letter_code
_entity_poly.pdbx_strand_id
1 'polypeptide(L)'
;MKNILMLFAALVFMVGTVGYASGDTTKPSFQVDPKEWSINTAEFHLTQALKLEQEATDLTAKVRELNQKVAKYEKKPYLDTKGFHRDGLKRIIGTTLQKVSALRDQVAWHRDEASRLAALEQGPQDSASESEDTTTTLRDTSRSRSHSESPS
;
A
#
# COMPACT_ATOMS: atom_id res chain seq x y z
N MET A 1 -18.33 40.46 -22.81
CA MET A 1 -17.77 39.52 -21.80
C MET A 1 -18.54 39.68 -20.50
N LYS A 2 -19.55 38.84 -20.31
CA LYS A 2 -20.36 38.60 -19.10
C LYS A 2 -21.22 37.41 -19.50
N ASN A 3 -21.34 36.40 -18.64
CA ASN A 3 -22.17 35.17 -18.78
C ASN A 3 -21.43 33.87 -19.15
N ILE A 4 -20.27 33.59 -18.54
CA ILE A 4 -19.68 32.21 -18.51
C ILE A 4 -19.41 31.77 -17.05
N LEU A 5 -20.23 32.24 -16.10
CA LEU A 5 -20.05 31.90 -14.69
C LEU A 5 -21.38 31.56 -14.01
N MET A 6 -22.21 30.73 -14.63
CA MET A 6 -23.37 30.07 -13.99
C MET A 6 -23.78 28.82 -14.78
N LEU A 7 -22.89 27.83 -14.87
CA LEU A 7 -23.26 26.51 -15.42
C LEU A 7 -22.53 25.36 -14.72
N PHE A 8 -22.30 25.48 -13.40
CA PHE A 8 -21.68 24.43 -12.59
C PHE A 8 -22.44 24.11 -11.28
N ALA A 9 -23.73 24.45 -11.22
CA ALA A 9 -24.54 24.28 -10.00
C ALA A 9 -25.81 23.43 -10.20
N ALA A 10 -25.83 22.50 -11.17
CA ALA A 10 -26.99 21.65 -11.41
C ALA A 10 -26.63 20.23 -11.89
N LEU A 11 -25.74 19.55 -11.18
CA LEU A 11 -25.50 18.11 -11.39
C LEU A 11 -25.14 17.38 -10.09
N VAL A 12 -25.89 17.69 -9.04
CA VAL A 12 -25.96 16.89 -7.81
C VAL A 12 -27.42 16.44 -7.71
N PHE A 13 -27.64 15.16 -7.37
CA PHE A 13 -28.91 14.41 -7.32
C PHE A 13 -29.42 13.79 -8.63
N MET A 14 -28.84 12.65 -9.02
CA MET A 14 -29.61 11.49 -9.54
C MET A 14 -28.75 10.20 -9.48
N VAL A 15 -28.54 9.68 -8.26
CA VAL A 15 -28.20 8.27 -7.98
C VAL A 15 -28.98 7.98 -6.69
N GLY A 16 -30.17 7.40 -6.71
CA GLY A 16 -30.44 6.01 -7.08
C GLY A 16 -30.73 5.22 -5.80
N THR A 17 -31.98 5.26 -5.31
CA THR A 17 -32.44 4.36 -4.23
C THR A 17 -32.65 2.97 -4.82
N VAL A 18 -31.62 2.13 -4.80
CA VAL A 18 -31.80 0.68 -4.97
C VAL A 18 -31.95 0.08 -3.58
N GLY A 19 -33.18 -0.32 -3.25
CA GLY A 19 -33.48 -1.06 -2.05
C GLY A 19 -32.73 -2.40 -2.06
N TYR A 20 -31.89 -2.62 -1.04
CA TYR A 20 -31.34 -3.92 -0.76
C TYR A 20 -32.32 -4.71 0.09
N ALA A 21 -32.93 -5.73 -0.52
CA ALA A 21 -33.59 -6.82 0.17
C ALA A 21 -32.52 -7.66 0.90
N SER A 22 -32.81 -8.01 2.15
CA SER A 22 -32.00 -8.88 3.00
C SER A 22 -31.69 -10.22 2.35
N GLY A 23 -30.43 -10.62 2.43
CA GLY A 23 -29.98 -11.99 2.27
C GLY A 23 -28.88 -12.25 3.29
N ASP A 24 -29.23 -12.97 4.35
CA ASP A 24 -28.31 -13.46 5.37
C ASP A 24 -27.13 -14.19 4.73
N THR A 25 -25.96 -13.58 4.80
CA THR A 25 -24.69 -14.31 4.77
C THR A 25 -23.79 -13.65 5.81
N THR A 26 -23.68 -14.30 6.95
CA THR A 26 -22.79 -13.97 8.06
C THR A 26 -21.34 -14.08 7.58
N LYS A 27 -20.86 -13.03 6.90
CA LYS A 27 -19.43 -12.76 6.79
C LYS A 27 -18.95 -12.34 8.18
N PRO A 28 -17.76 -12.75 8.65
CA PRO A 28 -17.19 -12.13 9.83
C PRO A 28 -17.01 -10.65 9.52
N SER A 29 -17.90 -9.81 10.04
CA SER A 29 -17.71 -8.38 10.01
C SER A 29 -16.55 -8.12 10.96
N PHE A 30 -15.37 -7.83 10.42
CA PHE A 30 -14.39 -7.04 11.16
C PHE A 30 -15.06 -5.70 11.47
N GLN A 31 -15.77 -5.63 12.61
CA GLN A 31 -16.16 -4.37 13.21
C GLN A 31 -14.88 -3.78 13.79
N VAL A 32 -14.15 -3.06 12.94
CA VAL A 32 -13.20 -2.08 13.41
C VAL A 32 -14.07 -0.92 13.88
N ASP A 33 -14.23 -0.77 15.19
CA ASP A 33 -14.81 0.43 15.79
C ASP A 33 -14.11 1.66 15.17
N PRO A 34 -14.85 2.70 14.75
CA PRO A 34 -14.25 3.91 14.19
C PRO A 34 -13.67 4.73 15.33
N LYS A 35 -12.60 4.22 15.95
CA LYS A 35 -11.62 5.09 16.58
C LYS A 35 -11.08 5.93 15.44
N GLU A 36 -11.16 7.26 15.54
CA GLU A 36 -10.52 8.18 14.61
C GLU A 36 -9.02 7.85 14.59
N TRP A 37 -8.60 6.99 13.67
CA TRP A 37 -7.19 6.69 13.50
C TRP A 37 -6.60 7.93 12.85
N SER A 38 -5.62 8.53 13.53
CA SER A 38 -4.71 9.45 12.86
C SER A 38 -4.19 8.73 11.62
N ILE A 39 -4.59 9.23 10.45
CA ILE A 39 -4.23 8.70 9.12
C ILE A 39 -2.70 8.63 8.96
N ASN A 40 -1.95 9.35 9.81
CA ASN A 40 -0.49 9.42 9.83
C ASN A 40 0.13 8.51 10.91
N THR A 41 -0.35 7.28 11.07
CA THR A 41 0.26 6.29 11.98
C THR A 41 0.73 5.07 11.20
N ALA A 42 1.84 4.46 11.63
CA ALA A 42 2.36 3.25 10.98
C ALA A 42 1.29 2.13 10.95
N GLU A 43 0.56 1.95 12.06
CA GLU A 43 -0.53 0.97 12.20
C GLU A 43 -1.68 1.19 11.19
N PHE A 44 -2.04 2.45 10.93
CA PHE A 44 -3.03 2.78 9.90
C PHE A 44 -2.58 2.31 8.53
N HIS A 45 -1.35 2.64 8.15
CA HIS A 45 -0.81 2.24 6.85
C HIS A 45 -0.68 0.71 6.72
N LEU A 46 -0.27 0.01 7.78
CA LEU A 46 -0.23 -1.46 7.79
C LEU A 46 -1.62 -2.08 7.63
N THR A 47 -2.62 -1.55 8.34
CA THR A 47 -4.01 -2.03 8.24
C THR A 47 -4.57 -1.83 6.83
N GLN A 48 -4.28 -0.69 6.20
CA GLN A 48 -4.65 -0.42 4.82
C GLN A 48 -3.95 -1.36 3.83
N ALA A 49 -2.64 -1.61 4.02
CA ALA A 49 -1.91 -2.58 3.22
C ALA A 49 -2.54 -3.98 3.28
N LEU A 50 -2.90 -4.46 4.49
CA LEU A 50 -3.54 -5.76 4.66
C LEU A 50 -4.90 -5.84 3.95
N LYS A 51 -5.72 -4.79 4.05
CA LYS A 51 -7.02 -4.73 3.38
C LYS A 51 -6.88 -4.78 1.86
N LEU A 52 -5.98 -3.99 1.30
CA LEU A 52 -5.74 -3.94 -0.15
C LEU A 52 -5.13 -5.26 -0.66
N GLU A 53 -4.28 -5.91 0.13
CA GLU A 53 -3.71 -7.22 -0.18
C GLU A 53 -4.77 -8.32 -0.20
N GLN A 54 -5.73 -8.29 0.74
CA GLN A 54 -6.88 -9.19 0.71
C GLN A 54 -7.72 -8.96 -0.56
N GLU A 55 -8.02 -7.71 -0.91
CA GLU A 55 -8.76 -7.40 -2.14
C GLU A 55 -8.02 -7.89 -3.40
N ALA A 56 -6.70 -7.69 -3.47
CA ALA A 56 -5.88 -8.19 -4.57
C ALA A 56 -5.91 -9.72 -4.66
N THR A 57 -5.93 -10.40 -3.51
CA THR A 57 -6.03 -11.87 -3.42
C THR A 57 -7.39 -12.37 -3.93
N ASP A 58 -8.48 -11.73 -3.50
CA ASP A 58 -9.84 -12.08 -3.93
C ASP A 58 -10.01 -11.88 -5.45
N LEU A 59 -9.51 -10.77 -5.99
CA LEU A 59 -9.52 -10.51 -7.43
C LEU A 59 -8.67 -11.52 -8.21
N THR A 60 -7.53 -11.94 -7.65
CA THR A 60 -6.69 -12.99 -8.25
C THR A 60 -7.42 -14.33 -8.29
N ALA A 61 -8.16 -14.69 -7.23
CA ALA A 61 -9.01 -15.87 -7.22
C ALA A 61 -10.12 -15.79 -8.28
N LYS A 62 -10.77 -14.62 -8.43
CA LYS A 62 -11.77 -14.38 -9.48
C LYS A 62 -11.18 -14.53 -10.89
N VAL A 63 -9.96 -14.04 -11.13
CA VAL A 63 -9.26 -14.25 -12.41
C VAL A 63 -9.06 -15.74 -12.68
N ARG A 64 -8.71 -16.54 -11.67
CA ARG A 64 -8.59 -18.00 -11.81
C ARG A 64 -9.91 -18.65 -12.24
N GLU A 65 -11.03 -18.26 -11.63
CA GLU A 65 -12.36 -18.75 -12.02
C GLU A 65 -12.73 -18.35 -13.45
N LEU A 66 -12.46 -17.12 -13.85
CA LEU A 66 -12.72 -16.64 -15.21
C LEU A 66 -11.88 -17.40 -16.24
N ASN A 67 -10.61 -17.69 -15.93
CA ASN A 67 -9.75 -18.52 -16.77
C ASN A 67 -10.30 -19.95 -16.93
N GLN A 68 -10.85 -20.54 -15.87
CA GLN A 68 -11.51 -21.86 -15.97
C GLN A 68 -12.74 -21.80 -16.90
N LYS A 69 -13.52 -20.71 -16.85
CA LYS A 69 -14.65 -20.50 -17.78
C LYS A 69 -14.17 -20.33 -19.22
N VAL A 70 -13.09 -19.59 -19.46
CA VAL A 70 -12.45 -19.49 -20.79
C VAL A 70 -12.03 -20.86 -21.30
N ALA A 71 -11.36 -21.66 -20.47
CA ALA A 71 -10.92 -23.00 -20.84
C ALA A 71 -12.10 -23.93 -21.19
N LYS A 72 -13.28 -23.76 -20.57
CA LYS A 72 -14.49 -24.49 -20.95
C LYS A 72 -14.92 -24.19 -22.39
N TYR A 73 -14.89 -22.91 -22.80
CA TYR A 73 -15.22 -22.50 -24.17
C TYR A 73 -14.15 -22.90 -25.18
N GLU A 74 -12.88 -22.93 -24.78
CA GLU A 74 -11.80 -23.45 -25.63
C GLU A 74 -11.94 -24.95 -25.90
N LYS A 75 -12.35 -25.73 -24.89
CA LYS A 75 -12.64 -27.17 -25.05
C LYS A 75 -13.94 -27.47 -25.80
N LYS A 76 -14.91 -26.55 -25.74
CA LYS A 76 -16.24 -26.70 -26.38
C LYS A 76 -16.58 -25.46 -27.22
N PRO A 77 -15.93 -25.29 -28.40
CA PRO A 77 -16.10 -24.07 -29.21
C PRO A 77 -17.54 -23.84 -29.68
N TYR A 78 -18.32 -24.90 -29.84
CA TYR A 78 -19.73 -24.83 -30.23
C TYR A 78 -20.62 -24.15 -29.16
N LEU A 79 -20.16 -24.04 -27.91
CA LEU A 79 -20.84 -23.28 -26.85
C LEU A 79 -20.50 -21.78 -26.89
N ASP A 80 -19.55 -21.38 -27.74
CA ASP A 80 -19.09 -20.01 -27.93
C ASP A 80 -18.97 -19.70 -29.42
N THR A 81 -20.13 -19.70 -30.08
CA THR A 81 -20.22 -19.43 -31.52
C THR A 81 -19.63 -18.06 -31.81
N LYS A 82 -18.57 -18.02 -32.63
CA LYS A 82 -17.77 -16.83 -32.98
C LYS A 82 -16.87 -16.26 -31.87
N GLY A 83 -16.74 -16.92 -30.71
CA GLY A 83 -15.75 -16.55 -29.69
C GLY A 83 -16.13 -15.37 -28.79
N PHE A 84 -17.36 -14.87 -28.87
CA PHE A 84 -17.80 -13.68 -28.12
C PHE A 84 -17.67 -13.83 -26.61
N HIS A 85 -18.04 -15.00 -26.06
CA HIS A 85 -17.96 -15.23 -24.62
C HIS A 85 -16.52 -15.29 -24.15
N ARG A 86 -15.66 -16.03 -24.86
CA ARG A 86 -14.23 -16.11 -24.55
C ARG A 86 -13.56 -14.74 -24.60
N ASP A 87 -13.82 -13.97 -25.65
CA ASP A 87 -13.20 -12.66 -25.81
C ASP A 87 -13.68 -11.66 -24.77
N GLY A 88 -14.98 -11.68 -24.43
CA GLY A 88 -15.53 -10.89 -23.33
C GLY A 88 -14.89 -11.25 -21.97
N LEU A 89 -14.75 -12.54 -21.66
CA LEU A 89 -14.09 -13.00 -20.44
C LEU A 89 -12.60 -12.61 -20.40
N LYS A 90 -11.88 -12.75 -21.53
CA LYS A 90 -10.47 -12.35 -21.63
C LYS A 90 -10.27 -10.85 -21.38
N ARG A 91 -11.17 -10.00 -21.86
CA ARG A 91 -11.15 -8.56 -21.54
C ARG A 91 -11.33 -8.30 -20.04
N ILE A 92 -12.33 -8.94 -19.41
CA ILE A 92 -12.58 -8.81 -17.96
C ILE A 92 -11.37 -9.29 -17.15
N ILE A 93 -10.74 -10.40 -17.56
CA ILE A 93 -9.50 -10.90 -16.95
C ILE A 93 -8.40 -9.83 -17.04
N GLY A 94 -8.18 -9.26 -18.23
CA GLY A 94 -7.17 -8.23 -18.44
C GLY A 94 -7.38 -7.01 -17.53
N THR A 95 -8.59 -6.46 -17.49
CA THR A 95 -8.90 -5.30 -16.62
C THR A 95 -8.78 -5.64 -15.14
N THR A 96 -9.15 -6.87 -14.75
CA THR A 96 -9.03 -7.32 -13.35
C THR A 96 -7.57 -7.47 -12.95
N LEU A 97 -6.71 -8.00 -13.83
CA LEU A 97 -5.27 -8.10 -13.58
C LEU A 97 -4.60 -6.73 -13.48
N GLN A 98 -5.01 -5.76 -14.29
CA GLN A 98 -4.55 -4.37 -14.15
C GLN A 98 -4.92 -3.80 -12.78
N LYS A 99 -6.16 -4.02 -12.32
CA LYS A 99 -6.59 -3.61 -10.97
C LYS A 99 -5.78 -4.29 -9.87
N VAL A 100 -5.49 -5.59 -10.00
CA VAL A 100 -4.64 -6.33 -9.05
C VAL A 100 -3.23 -5.72 -8.99
N SER A 101 -2.65 -5.35 -10.13
CA SER A 101 -1.35 -4.68 -10.17
C SER A 101 -1.38 -3.36 -9.41
N ALA A 102 -2.37 -2.49 -9.72
CA ALA A 102 -2.50 -1.20 -9.05
C ALA A 102 -2.71 -1.33 -7.54
N LEU A 103 -3.48 -2.33 -7.08
CA LEU A 103 -3.64 -2.61 -5.65
C LEU A 103 -2.31 -3.01 -5.00
N ARG A 104 -1.50 -3.85 -5.67
CA ARG A 104 -0.18 -4.24 -5.15
C ARG A 104 0.78 -3.07 -5.05
N ASP A 105 0.74 -2.16 -6.02
CA ASP A 105 1.54 -0.93 -5.97
C ASP A 105 1.13 -0.06 -4.76
N GLN A 106 -0.17 0.05 -4.48
CA GLN A 106 -0.67 0.74 -3.29
C GLN A 106 -0.28 0.03 -1.98
N VAL A 107 -0.31 -1.31 -1.95
CA VAL A 107 0.17 -2.09 -0.79
C VAL A 107 1.63 -1.81 -0.51
N ALA A 108 2.48 -1.79 -1.55
CA ALA A 108 3.89 -1.47 -1.41
C ALA A 108 4.08 -0.06 -0.84
N TRP A 109 3.37 0.92 -1.40
CA TRP A 109 3.39 2.30 -0.90
C TRP A 109 2.99 2.40 0.58
N HIS A 110 1.89 1.75 0.98
CA HIS A 110 1.46 1.75 2.38
C HIS A 110 2.49 1.09 3.30
N ARG A 111 3.13 -0.01 2.88
CA ARG A 111 4.18 -0.66 3.68
C ARG A 111 5.41 0.22 3.85
N ASP A 112 5.86 0.84 2.76
CA ASP A 112 7.01 1.77 2.78
C ASP A 112 6.74 2.95 3.70
N GLU A 113 5.53 3.51 3.63
CA GLU A 113 5.12 4.63 4.48
C GLU A 113 5.00 4.23 5.96
N ALA A 114 4.49 3.03 6.24
CA ALA A 114 4.48 2.49 7.60
C ALA A 114 5.90 2.34 8.16
N SER A 115 6.83 1.81 7.37
CA SER A 115 8.24 1.69 7.76
C SER A 115 8.88 3.07 8.00
N ARG A 116 8.57 4.06 7.15
CA ARG A 116 9.04 5.45 7.31
C ARG A 116 8.55 6.07 8.61
N LEU A 117 7.27 5.90 8.94
CA LEU A 117 6.65 6.44 10.16
C LEU A 117 7.20 5.74 11.41
N ALA A 118 7.34 4.41 11.38
CA ALA A 118 7.90 3.65 12.49
C ALA A 118 9.35 4.06 12.82
N ALA A 119 10.16 4.35 11.79
CA ALA A 119 11.53 4.84 11.98
C ALA A 119 11.58 6.25 12.59
N LEU A 120 10.59 7.12 12.28
CA LEU A 120 10.48 8.45 12.87
C LEU A 120 10.04 8.41 14.34
N GLU A 121 9.17 7.48 14.70
CA GLU A 121 8.77 7.25 16.09
C GLU A 121 9.93 6.72 16.95
N GLN A 122 10.93 6.08 16.34
CA GLN A 122 12.12 5.53 17.00
C GLN A 122 13.36 6.47 16.96
N GLY A 123 13.17 7.80 16.84
CA GLY A 123 14.28 8.77 16.82
C GLY A 123 15.34 8.56 17.94
N PRO A 124 16.59 9.00 17.71
CA PRO A 124 17.81 8.40 18.29
C PRO A 124 17.80 8.38 19.82
N GLN A 125 17.62 7.18 20.38
CA GLN A 125 17.77 6.90 21.81
C GLN A 125 19.17 6.37 22.18
N ASP A 126 20.16 6.52 21.29
CA ASP A 126 21.55 6.12 21.52
C ASP A 126 22.53 7.31 21.45
N SER A 127 22.20 8.43 22.09
CA SER A 127 23.11 9.57 22.23
C SER A 127 22.92 10.33 23.54
N ALA A 128 22.86 9.60 24.65
CA ALA A 128 23.04 10.17 25.99
C ALA A 128 23.55 9.09 26.95
N SER A 129 24.79 8.63 26.73
CA SER A 129 25.60 8.13 27.84
C SER A 129 26.61 9.21 28.17
N GLU A 130 26.14 10.18 28.96
CA GLU A 130 27.03 10.93 29.85
C GLU A 130 27.66 9.92 30.80
N SER A 131 28.97 9.72 30.69
CA SER A 131 29.78 9.25 31.81
C SER A 131 31.11 10.01 31.80
N GLU A 132 31.11 11.03 32.67
CA GLU A 132 32.19 11.35 33.61
C GLU A 132 33.47 12.01 33.07
N ASP A 133 33.49 13.33 33.25
CA ASP A 133 34.49 14.07 34.03
C ASP A 133 35.87 13.42 34.17
N THR A 134 36.88 13.99 33.53
CA THR A 134 38.26 13.85 34.01
C THR A 134 38.97 15.19 33.90
N THR A 135 38.69 16.02 34.90
CA THR A 135 39.47 17.21 35.24
C THR A 135 40.89 16.80 35.66
N THR A 136 41.88 17.22 34.86
CA THR A 136 43.22 17.72 35.25
C THR A 136 44.05 16.97 36.31
N THR A 137 45.15 16.33 35.90
CA THR A 137 46.40 16.38 36.69
C THR A 137 47.61 16.39 35.76
N LEU A 138 48.33 17.52 35.80
CA LEU A 138 49.67 17.72 35.27
C LEU A 138 50.63 16.61 35.75
N ARG A 139 51.30 15.93 34.81
CA ARG A 139 52.63 15.38 35.08
C ARG A 139 53.54 15.57 33.88
N ASP A 140 54.31 16.63 34.02
CA ASP A 140 55.53 16.95 33.32
C ASP A 140 56.48 15.74 33.22
N THR A 141 57.23 15.71 32.12
CA THR A 141 58.69 15.46 32.01
C THR A 141 59.12 14.38 31.00
N SER A 142 60.00 14.82 30.09
CA SER A 142 61.03 14.07 29.33
C SER A 142 60.62 13.55 27.95
N ARG A 143 60.93 14.28 26.87
CA ARG A 143 62.24 14.29 26.17
C ARG A 143 62.62 12.92 25.59
N SER A 144 62.39 12.73 24.29
CA SER A 144 63.48 12.43 23.34
C SER A 144 63.06 12.55 21.88
N ARG A 145 63.73 13.51 21.24
CA ARG A 145 63.90 13.75 19.81
C ARG A 145 64.56 12.54 19.14
N SER A 146 64.09 12.10 17.98
CA SER A 146 64.90 11.39 16.98
C SER A 146 64.30 11.57 15.59
N HIS A 147 65.06 12.25 14.75
CA HIS A 147 64.90 12.46 13.31
C HIS A 147 65.07 11.15 12.54
N SER A 148 64.37 11.03 11.39
CA SER A 148 64.90 10.52 10.10
C SER A 148 63.74 10.57 9.09
N GLU A 149 63.60 11.63 8.30
CA GLU A 149 64.14 11.77 6.94
C GLU A 149 63.74 10.62 5.99
N SER A 150 62.72 10.90 5.18
CA SER A 150 62.58 10.34 3.82
C SER A 150 63.53 11.06 2.87
N PRO A 151 64.03 10.38 1.83
CA PRO A 151 63.77 10.95 0.50
C PRO A 151 63.46 9.92 -0.59
N SER A 152 62.61 10.41 -1.51
CA SER A 152 62.48 10.14 -2.96
C SER A 152 62.40 8.71 -3.49
#